data_AF-A0A0B7MNI2-F1
#
_entry.id   AF-A0A0B7MNI2-F1
#
_cell.length_a   1.000
_cell.length_b   1.000
_cell.length_c   1.000
_cell.angle_alpha   90.00
_cell.angle_beta   90.00
_cell.angle_gamma   90.00
#
_symmetry.space_group_name_H-M   'P 1'
#
loop_
_entity.id
_entity.type
_entity.pdbx_description
1 polymer ?
#
loop_
_entity_poly.entity_id
_entity_poly.type
_entity_poly.pdbx_seq_one_letter_code
_entity_poly.pdbx_strand_id
1 'polypeptide(L)'
;MDWPGGVIKEIRGSGVKTVLVRDPDRLLLEEYLLEEIQEAGFNVLELKDPVYLRHAWEARFRHTGRKLLVRLGNQSFEDVSFDIYRGALQIDLSLASQFELLDPRVIRGLAREDLLTLKEAYDREVDQFLGEKGTKEFVLQHVFDVNPVVFNSTAGVLRWLLSLHYRARQIPNCLLDELVREIKQVHGVINWPLREIVSKQEAFYAFLQEHWAVFLEQAAAGSSYAGLPFDDPEVRVFLDNLFAEGYLKPVRFEARESLPQWVVCGILDDHDAARERKLDKLVCLLRNNQPGEKGDYRSWQRTALRLAEARKLLVSLEHFLAPERLVQIQDLLQAVSDSFHNWYQGKQGTLASLFLVSHPLMVHQIPHYLALQKTPGKKNCFGCL
;
A
#
# COMPACT_ATOMS: atom_id res chain seq x y z
N MET A 1 -15.07 8.62 9.91
CA MET A 1 -15.22 8.39 8.46
C MET A 1 -15.70 6.97 8.31
N ASP A 2 -16.85 6.79 7.68
CA ASP A 2 -17.71 5.61 7.84
C ASP A 2 -18.04 5.00 6.47
N TRP A 3 -17.18 5.11 5.46
CA TRP A 3 -17.39 4.42 4.18
C TRP A 3 -16.44 3.21 4.09
N PRO A 4 -16.93 2.03 3.69
CA PRO A 4 -18.32 1.68 3.35
C PRO A 4 -19.26 1.43 4.56
N GLY A 5 -18.84 1.66 5.81
CA GLY A 5 -19.63 1.42 7.04
C GLY A 5 -21.03 2.04 7.13
N GLY A 6 -21.35 3.08 6.34
CA GLY A 6 -22.68 3.66 6.22
C GLY A 6 -23.74 2.65 5.79
N VAL A 7 -23.33 1.61 5.04
CA VAL A 7 -24.17 0.46 4.70
C VAL A 7 -24.65 -0.28 5.96
N ILE A 8 -23.83 -0.36 7.00
CA ILE A 8 -24.19 -1.02 8.26
C ILE A 8 -25.24 -0.19 9.01
N LYS A 9 -25.14 1.14 8.96
CA LYS A 9 -26.18 2.02 9.52
C LYS A 9 -27.52 1.82 8.80
N GLU A 10 -27.49 1.70 7.48
CA GLU A 10 -28.68 1.38 6.69
C GLU A 10 -29.28 0.01 7.07
N ILE A 11 -28.43 -1.03 7.17
CA ILE A 11 -28.84 -2.37 7.61
C ILE A 11 -29.48 -2.32 9.01
N ARG A 12 -28.86 -1.64 9.96
CA ARG A 12 -29.35 -1.51 11.34
C ARG A 12 -30.65 -0.72 11.41
N GLY A 13 -30.78 0.36 10.63
CA GLY A 13 -31.96 1.24 10.60
C GLY A 13 -33.20 0.60 9.96
N SER A 14 -33.01 -0.35 9.04
CA SER A 14 -34.11 -0.97 8.30
C SER A 14 -35.05 -1.86 9.13
N GLY A 15 -34.58 -2.43 10.24
CA GLY A 15 -35.32 -3.40 11.04
C GLY A 15 -35.61 -4.74 10.35
N VAL A 16 -35.11 -4.96 9.12
CA VAL A 16 -35.37 -6.20 8.36
C VAL A 16 -34.57 -7.38 8.90
N LYS A 17 -35.12 -8.59 8.72
CA LYS A 17 -34.45 -9.84 9.12
C LYS A 17 -33.57 -10.43 8.02
N THR A 18 -33.84 -10.08 6.76
CA THR A 18 -33.09 -10.59 5.61
C THR A 18 -32.55 -9.42 4.81
N VAL A 19 -31.25 -9.43 4.53
CA VAL A 19 -30.58 -8.45 3.68
C VAL A 19 -29.87 -9.18 2.56
N LEU A 20 -30.01 -8.69 1.33
CA LEU A 20 -29.23 -9.11 0.18
C LEU A 20 -28.26 -7.97 -0.16
N VAL A 21 -26.96 -8.26 -0.17
CA VAL A 21 -25.93 -7.29 -0.54
C VAL A 21 -25.23 -7.75 -1.80
N ARG A 22 -25.34 -6.99 -2.88
CA ARG A 22 -24.55 -7.19 -4.09
C ARG A 22 -23.19 -6.54 -3.90
N ASP A 23 -22.16 -7.35 -3.76
CA ASP A 23 -20.79 -6.95 -3.46
C ASP A 23 -19.79 -7.69 -4.36
N PRO A 24 -19.78 -7.36 -5.67
CA PRO A 24 -18.84 -7.95 -6.64
C PRO A 24 -17.40 -7.53 -6.35
N ASP A 25 -17.22 -6.34 -5.78
CA ASP A 25 -15.93 -5.73 -5.48
C ASP A 25 -15.41 -6.08 -4.07
N ARG A 26 -16.14 -6.89 -3.30
CA ARG A 26 -15.78 -7.46 -1.98
C ARG A 26 -15.56 -6.43 -0.86
N LEU A 27 -16.26 -5.30 -0.91
CA LEU A 27 -16.18 -4.24 0.09
C LEU A 27 -16.71 -4.69 1.47
N LEU A 28 -17.64 -5.64 1.54
CA LEU A 28 -18.24 -6.11 2.79
C LEU A 28 -17.36 -7.10 3.57
N LEU A 29 -16.30 -7.62 2.95
CA LEU A 29 -15.47 -8.68 3.54
C LEU A 29 -14.40 -8.17 4.52
N GLU A 30 -14.36 -6.86 4.78
CA GLU A 30 -13.49 -6.28 5.79
C GLU A 30 -13.91 -6.75 7.19
N GLU A 31 -12.94 -7.12 8.02
CA GLU A 31 -13.20 -7.73 9.33
C GLU A 31 -14.05 -6.84 10.23
N TYR A 32 -13.74 -5.53 10.31
CA TYR A 32 -14.52 -4.60 11.14
C TYR A 32 -15.98 -4.52 10.68
N LEU A 33 -16.25 -4.60 9.37
CA LEU A 33 -17.62 -4.62 8.84
C LEU A 33 -18.30 -5.94 9.19
N LEU A 34 -17.60 -7.06 9.05
CA LEU A 34 -18.12 -8.37 9.40
C LEU A 34 -18.42 -8.49 10.90
N GLU A 35 -17.56 -7.96 11.76
CA GLU A 35 -17.76 -7.85 13.20
C GLU A 35 -19.00 -7.00 13.51
N GLU A 36 -19.10 -5.80 12.94
CA GLU A 36 -20.25 -4.92 13.14
C GLU A 36 -21.58 -5.52 12.62
N ILE A 37 -21.54 -6.31 11.55
CA ILE A 37 -22.68 -7.06 11.01
C ILE A 37 -23.06 -8.20 11.97
N GLN A 38 -22.08 -8.93 12.51
CA GLN A 38 -22.31 -9.99 13.50
C GLN A 38 -22.86 -9.43 14.82
N GLU A 39 -22.33 -8.31 15.31
CA GLU A 39 -22.84 -7.56 16.46
C GLU A 39 -24.29 -7.09 16.25
N ALA A 40 -24.65 -6.71 15.02
CA ALA A 40 -26.03 -6.41 14.64
C ALA A 40 -26.96 -7.65 14.62
N GLY A 41 -26.40 -8.84 14.87
CA GLY A 41 -27.08 -10.13 14.97
C GLY A 41 -27.26 -10.86 13.65
N PHE A 42 -26.63 -10.39 12.56
CA PHE A 42 -26.74 -11.00 11.24
C PHE A 42 -25.77 -12.17 11.07
N ASN A 43 -26.27 -13.25 10.49
CA ASN A 43 -25.43 -14.34 10.01
C ASN A 43 -25.10 -14.04 8.55
N VAL A 44 -23.82 -13.97 8.20
CA VAL A 44 -23.38 -13.70 6.82
C VAL A 44 -23.24 -15.02 6.06
N LEU A 45 -23.85 -15.10 4.88
CA LEU A 45 -23.69 -16.20 3.93
C LEU A 45 -23.26 -15.65 2.57
N GLU A 46 -22.29 -16.28 1.92
CA GLU A 46 -21.97 -16.03 0.51
C GLU A 46 -22.86 -16.90 -0.38
N LEU A 47 -23.48 -16.28 -1.38
CA LEU A 47 -24.17 -16.99 -2.44
C LEU A 47 -23.14 -17.68 -3.34
N LYS A 48 -22.84 -18.94 -3.04
CA LYS A 48 -22.03 -19.81 -3.90
C LYS A 48 -22.88 -20.46 -4.98
N ASP A 49 -24.03 -20.99 -4.56
CA ASP A 49 -24.99 -21.70 -5.39
C ASP A 49 -26.41 -21.55 -4.78
N PRO A 50 -27.47 -21.39 -5.60
CA PRO A 50 -28.83 -21.24 -5.10
C PRO A 50 -29.33 -22.42 -4.24
N VAL A 51 -28.92 -23.66 -4.53
CA VAL A 51 -29.31 -24.85 -3.74
C VAL A 51 -28.68 -24.80 -2.36
N TYR A 52 -27.41 -24.37 -2.26
CA TYR A 52 -26.75 -24.18 -0.97
C TYR A 52 -27.48 -23.14 -0.10
N LEU A 53 -27.82 -21.98 -0.69
CA LEU A 53 -28.58 -20.95 0.01
C LEU A 53 -29.94 -21.50 0.46
N ARG A 54 -30.63 -22.25 -0.40
CA ARG A 54 -31.93 -22.85 -0.06
C ARG A 54 -31.85 -23.79 1.13
N HIS A 55 -30.88 -24.70 1.12
CA HIS A 55 -30.68 -25.63 2.21
C HIS A 55 -30.38 -24.90 3.53
N ALA A 56 -29.50 -23.89 3.50
CA ALA A 56 -29.19 -23.09 4.69
C ALA A 56 -30.42 -22.32 5.21
N TRP A 57 -31.23 -21.75 4.31
CA TRP A 57 -32.46 -21.02 4.63
C TRP A 57 -33.47 -21.90 5.39
N GLU A 58 -33.80 -23.07 4.83
CA GLU A 58 -34.76 -24.02 5.43
C GLU A 58 -34.27 -24.54 6.77
N ALA A 59 -32.99 -24.90 6.87
CA ALA A 59 -32.42 -25.49 8.08
C ALA A 59 -32.28 -24.49 9.24
N ARG A 60 -32.03 -23.20 8.95
CA ARG A 60 -31.57 -22.25 9.98
C ARG A 60 -32.36 -20.95 10.10
N PHE A 61 -33.12 -20.51 9.10
CA PHE A 61 -33.62 -19.13 9.05
C PHE A 61 -35.15 -19.02 8.91
N ARG A 62 -35.80 -19.88 8.13
CA ARG A 62 -37.23 -19.76 7.78
C ARG A 62 -38.18 -19.63 8.98
N HIS A 63 -37.90 -20.33 10.08
CA HIS A 63 -38.78 -20.39 11.26
C HIS A 63 -38.12 -19.94 12.57
N THR A 64 -36.87 -19.47 12.53
CA THR A 64 -36.09 -19.18 13.74
C THR A 64 -36.09 -17.69 14.10
N GLY A 65 -36.53 -16.82 13.19
CA GLY A 65 -36.48 -15.36 13.37
C GLY A 65 -35.07 -14.78 13.37
N ARG A 66 -34.04 -15.60 13.11
CA ARG A 66 -32.64 -15.19 13.02
C ARG A 66 -32.44 -14.24 11.83
N LYS A 67 -31.55 -13.26 12.00
CA LYS A 67 -31.19 -12.35 10.93
C LYS A 67 -30.17 -12.98 9.98
N LEU A 68 -30.38 -12.79 8.68
CA LEU A 68 -29.56 -13.31 7.60
C LEU A 68 -29.11 -12.17 6.68
N LEU A 69 -27.82 -12.11 6.38
CA LEU A 69 -27.27 -11.30 5.31
C LEU A 69 -26.69 -12.24 4.26
N VAL A 70 -27.15 -12.12 3.02
CA VAL A 70 -26.61 -12.87 1.87
C VAL A 70 -25.76 -11.93 1.03
N ARG A 71 -24.47 -12.24 0.88
CA ARG A 71 -23.58 -11.55 -0.03
C ARG A 71 -23.63 -12.22 -1.40
N LEU A 72 -23.98 -11.44 -2.42
CA LEU A 72 -23.88 -11.80 -3.82
C LEU A 72 -22.57 -11.25 -4.37
N GLY A 73 -21.83 -12.04 -5.13
CA GLY A 73 -20.65 -11.56 -5.86
C GLY A 73 -21.06 -10.89 -7.17
N ASN A 74 -20.82 -11.58 -8.28
CA ASN A 74 -21.25 -11.12 -9.62
C ASN A 74 -22.71 -11.51 -9.94
N GLN A 75 -23.37 -12.23 -9.04
CA GLN A 75 -24.77 -12.63 -9.20
C GLN A 75 -25.72 -11.43 -9.08
N SER A 76 -26.91 -11.60 -9.65
CA SER A 76 -28.00 -10.63 -9.58
C SER A 76 -28.92 -10.97 -8.42
N PHE A 77 -29.71 -10.01 -7.94
CA PHE A 77 -30.65 -10.30 -6.84
C PHE A 77 -31.71 -11.33 -7.24
N GLU A 78 -32.03 -11.41 -8.53
CA GLU A 78 -32.96 -12.34 -9.15
C GLU A 78 -32.49 -13.81 -9.10
N ASP A 79 -31.20 -14.05 -8.87
CA ASP A 79 -30.65 -15.40 -8.69
C ASP A 79 -31.03 -16.02 -7.33
N VAL A 80 -31.57 -15.21 -6.42
CA VAL A 80 -32.04 -15.64 -5.10
C VAL A 80 -33.49 -16.13 -5.20
N SER A 81 -33.82 -17.21 -4.48
CA SER A 81 -35.20 -17.73 -4.44
C SER A 81 -36.20 -16.64 -4.06
N PHE A 82 -37.31 -16.56 -4.80
CA PHE A 82 -38.29 -15.47 -4.73
C PHE A 82 -38.83 -15.20 -3.33
N ASP A 83 -39.03 -16.23 -2.51
CA ASP A 83 -39.50 -16.12 -1.12
C ASP A 83 -38.48 -15.43 -0.18
N ILE A 84 -37.19 -15.64 -0.43
CA ILE A 84 -36.11 -14.95 0.28
C ILE A 84 -35.97 -13.52 -0.27
N TYR A 85 -36.00 -13.37 -1.59
CA TYR A 85 -35.83 -12.09 -2.29
C TYR A 85 -36.92 -11.07 -1.92
N ARG A 86 -38.20 -11.45 -1.97
CA ARG A 86 -39.34 -10.52 -1.83
C ARG A 86 -39.38 -9.78 -0.49
N GLY A 87 -38.88 -10.38 0.58
CA GLY A 87 -38.89 -9.81 1.93
C GLY A 87 -37.57 -9.19 2.37
N ALA A 88 -36.57 -9.15 1.49
CA ALA A 88 -35.24 -8.71 1.83
C ALA A 88 -34.97 -7.24 1.48
N LEU A 89 -34.20 -6.56 2.33
CA LEU A 89 -33.57 -5.30 1.96
C LEU A 89 -32.47 -5.57 0.93
N GLN A 90 -32.47 -4.83 -0.17
CA GLN A 90 -31.50 -4.98 -1.26
C GLN A 90 -30.53 -3.80 -1.22
N ILE A 91 -29.24 -4.09 -1.16
CA ILE A 91 -28.18 -3.07 -1.15
C ILE A 91 -27.18 -3.41 -2.24
N ASP A 92 -26.98 -2.48 -3.19
CA ASP A 92 -25.86 -2.57 -4.13
C ASP A 92 -24.64 -1.87 -3.52
N LEU A 93 -23.60 -2.67 -3.26
CA LEU A 93 -22.31 -2.25 -2.72
C LEU A 93 -21.20 -2.46 -3.77
N SER A 94 -21.53 -2.35 -5.05
CA SER A 94 -20.52 -2.33 -6.11
C SER A 94 -19.85 -0.96 -6.21
N LEU A 95 -18.59 -0.90 -6.63
CA LEU A 95 -17.89 0.35 -6.89
C LEU A 95 -18.64 1.25 -7.90
N ALA A 96 -19.35 0.66 -8.85
CA ALA A 96 -20.18 1.41 -9.80
C ALA A 96 -21.34 2.16 -9.11
N SER A 97 -21.96 1.55 -8.09
CA SER A 97 -23.00 2.22 -7.29
C SER A 97 -22.42 3.26 -6.32
N GLN A 98 -21.22 3.02 -5.79
CA GLN A 98 -20.62 3.90 -4.78
C GLN A 98 -19.95 5.15 -5.40
N PHE A 99 -19.59 5.06 -6.69
CA PHE A 99 -18.93 6.09 -7.48
C PHE A 99 -19.64 6.28 -8.83
N GLU A 100 -20.92 6.62 -8.80
CA GLU A 100 -21.80 6.68 -9.99
C GLU A 100 -21.27 7.61 -11.10
N LEU A 101 -20.54 8.66 -10.72
CA LEU A 101 -20.00 9.65 -11.65
C LEU A 101 -18.58 9.35 -12.13
N LEU A 102 -17.98 8.21 -11.75
CA LEU A 102 -16.64 7.80 -12.18
C LEU A 102 -16.69 6.53 -13.04
N ASP A 103 -15.68 6.33 -13.89
CA ASP A 103 -15.55 5.08 -14.64
C ASP A 103 -15.11 3.92 -13.70
N PRO A 104 -15.96 2.89 -13.49
CA PRO A 104 -15.67 1.80 -12.57
C PRO A 104 -14.44 0.98 -12.97
N ARG A 105 -14.04 1.00 -14.25
CA ARG A 105 -12.88 0.24 -14.75
C ARG A 105 -11.56 0.81 -14.25
N VAL A 106 -11.52 2.11 -13.95
CA VAL A 106 -10.33 2.79 -13.43
C VAL A 106 -10.18 2.52 -11.93
N ILE A 107 -11.27 2.69 -11.18
CA ILE A 107 -11.26 2.62 -9.71
C ILE A 107 -11.13 1.19 -9.17
N ARG A 108 -11.54 0.17 -9.93
CA ARG A 108 -11.36 -1.26 -9.55
C ARG A 108 -9.90 -1.67 -9.34
N GLY A 109 -8.96 -0.94 -9.94
CA GLY A 109 -7.53 -1.22 -9.78
C GLY A 109 -6.92 -0.67 -8.49
N LEU A 110 -7.66 0.13 -7.71
CA LEU A 110 -7.15 0.82 -6.53
C LEU A 110 -7.11 -0.08 -5.30
N ALA A 111 -6.13 0.17 -4.43
CA ALA A 111 -6.11 -0.45 -3.11
C ALA A 111 -7.26 0.09 -2.24
N ARG A 112 -7.58 -0.60 -1.14
CA ARG A 112 -8.67 -0.17 -0.24
C ARG A 112 -8.44 1.21 0.38
N GLU A 113 -7.22 1.46 0.84
CA GLU A 113 -6.81 2.76 1.41
C GLU A 113 -6.97 3.90 0.39
N ASP A 114 -6.67 3.60 -0.88
CA ASP A 114 -6.83 4.52 -2.00
C ASP A 114 -8.30 4.79 -2.31
N LEU A 115 -9.18 3.79 -2.18
CA LEU A 115 -10.63 3.95 -2.36
C LEU A 115 -11.26 4.83 -1.28
N LEU A 116 -10.77 4.74 -0.03
CA LEU A 116 -11.21 5.65 1.04
C LEU A 116 -10.86 7.10 0.68
N THR A 117 -9.61 7.34 0.29
CA THR A 117 -9.12 8.67 -0.13
C THR A 117 -9.91 9.18 -1.34
N LEU A 118 -10.19 8.29 -2.31
CA LEU A 118 -11.00 8.62 -3.47
C LEU A 118 -12.43 9.00 -3.07
N LYS A 119 -13.05 8.30 -2.11
CA LYS A 119 -14.42 8.59 -1.67
C LYS A 119 -14.54 9.98 -1.07
N GLU A 120 -13.55 10.38 -0.27
CA GLU A 120 -13.50 11.73 0.31
C GLU A 120 -13.42 12.83 -0.76
N ALA A 121 -12.57 12.63 -1.76
CA ALA A 121 -12.46 13.57 -2.87
C ALA A 121 -13.72 13.57 -3.75
N TYR A 122 -14.28 12.39 -4.01
CA TYR A 122 -15.49 12.21 -4.79
C TYR A 122 -16.67 12.97 -4.18
N ASP A 123 -16.94 12.77 -2.88
CA ASP A 123 -18.08 13.41 -2.19
C ASP A 123 -17.92 14.93 -2.08
N ARG A 124 -16.69 15.45 -2.19
CA ARG A 124 -16.39 16.88 -2.07
C ARG A 124 -16.43 17.63 -3.41
N GLU A 125 -15.94 17.01 -4.48
CA GLU A 125 -15.58 17.74 -5.71
C GLU A 125 -16.27 17.24 -6.98
N VAL A 126 -16.82 16.01 -6.98
CA VAL A 126 -17.40 15.43 -8.20
C VAL A 126 -18.90 15.73 -8.27
N ASP A 127 -19.27 16.60 -9.19
CA ASP A 127 -20.66 17.01 -9.45
C ASP A 127 -21.19 16.56 -10.83
N GLN A 128 -20.30 16.09 -11.71
CA GLN A 128 -20.62 15.65 -13.07
C GLN A 128 -19.92 14.34 -13.43
N PHE A 129 -20.46 13.65 -14.42
CA PHE A 129 -19.88 12.39 -14.90
C PHE A 129 -18.50 12.61 -15.52
N LEU A 130 -17.50 11.91 -14.98
CA LEU A 130 -16.15 11.84 -15.51
C LEU A 130 -15.99 10.56 -16.33
N GLY A 131 -15.77 10.72 -17.64
CA GLY A 131 -15.39 9.60 -18.50
C GLY A 131 -14.04 8.99 -18.10
N GLU A 132 -13.60 7.95 -18.81
CA GLU A 132 -12.38 7.20 -18.47
C GLU A 132 -11.16 8.10 -18.24
N LYS A 133 -10.90 9.04 -19.17
CA LYS A 133 -9.76 9.96 -19.07
C LYS A 133 -9.87 10.88 -17.84
N GLY A 134 -11.01 11.53 -17.66
CA GLY A 134 -11.24 12.42 -16.51
C GLY A 134 -11.18 11.68 -15.18
N THR A 135 -11.65 10.42 -15.13
CA THR A 135 -11.51 9.57 -13.94
C THR A 135 -10.05 9.27 -13.63
N LYS A 136 -9.21 8.99 -14.65
CA LYS A 136 -7.76 8.76 -14.45
C LYS A 136 -7.07 10.00 -13.91
N GLU A 137 -7.33 11.17 -14.50
CA GLU A 137 -6.77 12.45 -14.05
C GLU A 137 -7.20 12.76 -12.61
N PHE A 138 -8.49 12.60 -12.29
CA PHE A 138 -9.03 12.80 -10.95
C PHE A 138 -8.38 11.89 -9.92
N VAL A 139 -8.28 10.59 -10.22
CA VAL A 139 -7.61 9.62 -9.32
C VAL A 139 -6.14 9.97 -9.13
N LEU A 140 -5.41 10.30 -10.20
CA LEU A 140 -3.99 10.68 -10.10
C LEU A 140 -3.80 11.92 -9.23
N GLN A 141 -4.64 12.94 -9.41
CA GLN A 141 -4.56 14.18 -8.66
C GLN A 141 -4.89 14.01 -7.17
N HIS A 142 -6.00 13.34 -6.85
CA HIS A 142 -6.54 13.32 -5.48
C HIS A 142 -6.08 12.13 -4.64
N VAL A 143 -5.69 11.02 -5.26
CA VAL A 143 -5.27 9.80 -4.55
C VAL A 143 -3.74 9.64 -4.57
N PHE A 144 -3.10 10.08 -5.66
CA PHE A 144 -1.66 9.94 -5.84
C PHE A 144 -0.91 11.27 -5.82
N ASP A 145 -1.55 12.39 -5.48
CA ASP A 145 -0.91 13.72 -5.38
C ASP A 145 -0.19 14.18 -6.67
N VAL A 146 -0.67 13.75 -7.83
CA VAL A 146 -0.14 14.14 -9.14
C VAL A 146 -0.77 15.47 -9.53
N ASN A 147 -0.12 16.57 -9.16
CA ASN A 147 -0.63 17.91 -9.41
C ASN A 147 0.50 18.88 -9.80
N PRO A 148 0.16 20.04 -10.40
CA PRO A 148 1.17 21.01 -10.85
C PRO A 148 2.05 21.59 -9.74
N VAL A 149 1.59 21.59 -8.49
CA VAL A 149 2.37 22.08 -7.34
C VAL A 149 3.51 21.11 -7.03
N VAL A 150 3.23 19.81 -7.05
CA VAL A 150 4.26 18.77 -6.84
C VAL A 150 5.13 18.64 -8.10
N PHE A 151 4.55 18.71 -9.29
CA PHE A 151 5.24 18.51 -10.57
C PHE A 151 5.72 19.83 -11.18
N ASN A 152 6.18 20.77 -10.35
CA ASN A 152 6.73 22.04 -10.81
C ASN A 152 8.22 21.98 -11.20
N SER A 153 8.91 20.88 -10.88
CA SER A 153 10.35 20.73 -11.04
C SER A 153 10.78 19.26 -11.03
N THR A 154 11.98 18.97 -11.56
CA THR A 154 12.64 17.65 -11.47
C THR A 154 12.76 17.17 -10.03
N ALA A 155 13.04 18.09 -9.09
CA ALA A 155 13.12 17.76 -7.66
C ALA A 155 11.76 17.34 -7.11
N GLY A 156 10.69 18.04 -7.49
CA GLY A 156 9.31 17.66 -7.15
C GLY A 156 8.95 16.24 -7.63
N VAL A 157 9.26 15.91 -8.88
CA VAL A 157 9.05 14.55 -9.43
C VAL A 157 9.86 13.50 -8.67
N LEU A 158 11.14 13.79 -8.38
CA LEU A 158 11.98 12.85 -7.64
C LEU A 158 11.46 12.62 -6.21
N ARG A 159 11.06 13.68 -5.50
CA ARG A 159 10.45 13.59 -4.16
C ARG A 159 9.16 12.77 -4.19
N TRP A 160 8.34 12.96 -5.21
CA TRP A 160 7.12 12.19 -5.41
C TRP A 160 7.42 10.69 -5.62
N LEU A 161 8.37 10.34 -6.51
CA LEU A 161 8.80 8.96 -6.72
C LEU A 161 9.38 8.34 -5.44
N LEU A 162 10.21 9.09 -4.71
CA LEU A 162 10.74 8.66 -3.42
C LEU A 162 9.61 8.35 -2.43
N SER A 163 8.64 9.26 -2.28
CA SER A 163 7.48 9.05 -1.39
C SER A 163 6.65 7.83 -1.79
N LEU A 164 6.34 7.68 -3.09
CA LEU A 164 5.59 6.55 -3.64
C LEU A 164 6.25 5.21 -3.27
N HIS A 165 7.53 5.08 -3.62
CA HIS A 165 8.28 3.83 -3.46
C HIS A 165 8.66 3.57 -2.02
N TYR A 166 8.99 4.60 -1.24
CA TYR A 166 9.30 4.44 0.19
C TYR A 166 8.10 3.97 1.00
N ARG A 167 6.88 4.33 0.59
CA ARG A 167 5.62 3.81 1.15
C ARG A 167 5.17 2.49 0.53
N ALA A 168 5.93 1.94 -0.42
CA ALA A 168 5.57 0.76 -1.20
C ALA A 168 4.17 0.86 -1.80
N ARG A 169 3.72 2.06 -2.19
CA ARG A 169 2.44 2.26 -2.88
C ARG A 169 2.60 1.84 -4.33
N GLN A 170 1.56 1.22 -4.89
CA GLN A 170 1.56 0.75 -6.27
C GLN A 170 0.58 1.56 -7.10
N ILE A 171 1.02 1.98 -8.28
CA ILE A 171 0.16 2.64 -9.25
C ILE A 171 -0.56 1.56 -10.08
N PRO A 172 -1.90 1.57 -10.17
CA PRO A 172 -2.64 0.69 -11.05
C PRO A 172 -2.17 0.82 -12.51
N ASN A 173 -2.04 -0.31 -13.20
CA ASN A 173 -1.56 -0.33 -14.59
C ASN A 173 -2.38 0.56 -15.54
N CYS A 174 -3.68 0.72 -15.28
CA CYS A 174 -4.57 1.57 -16.08
C CYS A 174 -4.25 3.08 -15.96
N LEU A 175 -3.50 3.50 -14.94
CA LEU A 175 -3.09 4.88 -14.71
C LEU A 175 -1.68 5.19 -15.21
N LEU A 176 -0.84 4.17 -15.47
CA LEU A 176 0.58 4.36 -15.77
C LEU A 176 0.83 5.24 -16.99
N ASP A 177 0.11 5.00 -18.09
CA ASP A 177 0.34 5.75 -19.34
C ASP A 177 -0.07 7.22 -19.20
N GLU A 178 -1.10 7.52 -18.41
CA GLU A 178 -1.53 8.89 -18.12
C GLU A 178 -0.54 9.58 -17.18
N LEU A 179 -0.12 8.91 -16.11
CA LEU A 179 0.89 9.40 -15.17
C LEU A 179 2.22 9.71 -15.87
N VAL A 180 2.69 8.82 -16.75
CA VAL A 180 3.92 9.05 -17.52
C VAL A 180 3.76 10.26 -18.44
N ARG A 181 2.57 10.48 -19.00
CA ARG A 181 2.30 11.67 -19.82
C ARG A 181 2.40 12.95 -18.98
N GLU A 182 1.82 12.96 -17.79
CA GLU A 182 1.89 14.10 -16.86
C GLU A 182 3.33 14.39 -16.43
N ILE A 183 4.11 13.37 -16.02
CA ILE A 183 5.50 13.56 -15.61
C ILE A 183 6.35 14.12 -16.77
N LYS A 184 6.12 13.67 -18.01
CA LYS A 184 6.88 14.14 -19.18
C LYS A 184 6.69 15.62 -19.50
N GLN A 185 5.67 16.27 -18.96
CA GLN A 185 5.48 17.72 -19.12
C GLN A 185 6.50 18.53 -18.30
N VAL A 186 7.11 17.91 -17.28
CA VAL A 186 8.14 18.56 -16.46
C VAL A 186 9.46 18.64 -17.22
N HIS A 187 10.09 19.81 -17.22
CA HIS A 187 11.38 19.98 -17.87
C HIS A 187 12.47 19.16 -17.15
N GLY A 188 13.32 18.45 -17.91
CA GLY A 188 14.50 17.75 -17.36
C GLY A 188 14.30 16.29 -16.98
N VAL A 189 13.09 15.73 -17.10
CA VAL A 189 12.82 14.30 -16.82
C VAL A 189 12.63 13.43 -18.08
N ILE A 190 12.77 14.03 -19.28
CA ILE A 190 12.43 13.36 -20.55
C ILE A 190 13.24 12.09 -20.83
N ASN A 191 14.49 12.05 -20.34
CA ASN A 191 15.41 10.93 -20.53
C ASN A 191 15.27 9.86 -19.43
N TRP A 192 14.39 10.05 -18.44
CA TRP A 192 14.22 9.07 -17.38
C TRP A 192 13.41 7.88 -17.91
N PRO A 193 13.71 6.65 -17.46
CA PRO A 193 12.92 5.46 -17.79
C PRO A 193 11.60 5.41 -17.01
N LEU A 194 10.77 6.45 -17.16
CA LEU A 194 9.60 6.75 -16.34
C LEU A 194 8.65 5.55 -16.16
N ARG A 195 8.37 4.81 -17.22
CA ARG A 195 7.45 3.67 -17.15
C ARG A 195 7.96 2.58 -16.21
N GLU A 196 9.26 2.33 -16.20
CA GLU A 196 9.88 1.31 -15.36
C GLU A 196 9.99 1.78 -13.92
N ILE A 197 10.53 3.00 -13.72
CA ILE A 197 10.77 3.53 -12.37
C ILE A 197 9.50 3.94 -11.65
N VAL A 198 8.40 4.25 -12.34
CA VAL A 198 7.10 4.48 -11.67
C VAL A 198 6.48 3.16 -11.22
N SER A 199 6.59 2.12 -12.05
CA SER A 199 5.88 0.86 -11.83
C SER A 199 6.57 -0.08 -10.84
N LYS A 200 7.90 -0.03 -10.77
CA LYS A 200 8.72 -1.00 -10.04
C LYS A 200 9.66 -0.30 -9.07
N GLN A 201 9.58 -0.67 -7.79
CA GLN A 201 10.43 -0.13 -6.74
C GLN A 201 11.90 -0.46 -6.99
N GLU A 202 12.20 -1.70 -7.40
CA GLU A 202 13.56 -2.16 -7.64
C GLU A 202 14.20 -1.41 -8.80
N ALA A 203 13.44 -1.15 -9.87
CA ALA A 203 13.92 -0.38 -11.01
C ALA A 203 14.22 1.07 -10.61
N PHE A 204 13.37 1.67 -9.77
CA PHE A 204 13.62 3.02 -9.26
C PHE A 204 14.87 3.08 -8.38
N TYR A 205 15.07 2.15 -7.45
CA TYR A 205 16.26 2.14 -6.61
C TYR A 205 17.54 1.83 -7.39
N ALA A 206 17.48 0.95 -8.40
CA ALA A 206 18.60 0.73 -9.32
C ALA A 206 18.95 2.03 -10.08
N PHE A 207 17.94 2.73 -10.59
CA PHE A 207 18.12 4.03 -11.24
C PHE A 207 18.77 5.07 -10.31
N LEU A 208 18.35 5.17 -9.04
CA LEU A 208 19.02 6.03 -8.07
C LEU A 208 20.46 5.61 -7.82
N GLN A 209 20.72 4.31 -7.68
CA GLN A 209 22.04 3.74 -7.40
C GLN A 209 23.04 4.04 -8.53
N GLU A 210 22.62 3.91 -9.79
CA GLU A 210 23.44 4.23 -10.96
C GLU A 210 23.81 5.71 -11.00
N HIS A 211 22.82 6.58 -10.78
CA HIS A 211 23.01 8.01 -10.77
C HIS A 211 23.84 8.50 -9.57
N TRP A 212 23.77 7.79 -8.43
CA TRP A 212 24.53 8.12 -7.22
C TRP A 212 26.04 8.06 -7.45
N ALA A 213 26.54 7.00 -8.10
CA ALA A 213 27.98 6.85 -8.36
C ALA A 213 28.51 8.02 -9.23
N VAL A 214 27.80 8.37 -10.29
CA VAL A 214 28.16 9.47 -11.18
C VAL A 214 28.10 10.83 -10.45
N PHE A 215 27.12 11.00 -9.57
CA PHE A 215 27.02 12.20 -8.73
C PHE A 215 28.26 12.38 -7.85
N LEU A 216 28.74 11.31 -7.20
CA LEU A 216 29.94 11.37 -6.36
C LEU A 216 31.17 11.81 -7.14
N GLU A 217 31.38 11.24 -8.33
CA GLU A 217 32.51 11.58 -9.21
C GLU A 217 32.49 13.07 -9.61
N GLN A 218 31.32 13.57 -10.01
CA GLN A 218 31.18 14.97 -10.42
C GLN A 218 31.29 15.94 -9.25
N ALA A 219 30.71 15.61 -8.09
CA ALA A 219 30.82 16.40 -6.88
C ALA A 219 32.28 16.51 -6.43
N ALA A 220 33.05 15.42 -6.48
CA ALA A 220 34.47 15.43 -6.14
C ALA A 220 35.32 16.25 -7.12
N ALA A 221 34.93 16.27 -8.40
CA ALA A 221 35.53 17.11 -9.44
C ALA A 221 35.07 18.58 -9.39
N GLY A 222 34.24 18.97 -8.42
CA GLY A 222 33.69 20.33 -8.31
C GLY A 222 32.72 20.72 -9.44
N SER A 223 32.18 19.73 -10.15
CA SER A 223 31.26 19.91 -11.27
C SER A 223 29.80 19.68 -10.85
N SER A 224 28.87 20.43 -11.46
CA SER A 224 27.45 20.28 -11.16
C SER A 224 26.84 19.07 -11.86
N TYR A 225 26.24 18.17 -11.08
CA TYR A 225 25.51 17.02 -11.61
C TYR A 225 24.09 17.41 -12.03
N ALA A 226 23.80 17.30 -13.33
CA ALA A 226 22.49 17.64 -13.89
C ALA A 226 21.52 16.45 -14.01
N GLY A 227 21.95 15.23 -13.65
CA GLY A 227 21.14 14.02 -13.86
C GLY A 227 19.94 13.91 -12.91
N LEU A 228 20.22 13.99 -11.60
CA LEU A 228 19.21 13.95 -10.54
C LEU A 228 19.48 15.04 -9.49
N PRO A 229 18.43 15.72 -8.97
CA PRO A 229 18.57 16.76 -7.96
C PRO A 229 18.79 16.17 -6.56
N PHE A 230 19.90 15.45 -6.35
CA PHE A 230 20.25 14.85 -5.06
C PHE A 230 20.57 15.90 -3.98
N ASP A 231 20.92 17.12 -4.39
CA ASP A 231 21.18 18.23 -3.47
C ASP A 231 19.92 18.86 -2.88
N ASP A 232 18.73 18.46 -3.32
CA ASP A 232 17.48 18.89 -2.72
C ASP A 232 17.38 18.39 -1.25
N PRO A 233 17.12 19.27 -0.26
CA PRO A 233 17.11 18.88 1.16
C PRO A 233 16.14 17.76 1.51
N GLU A 234 14.96 17.71 0.88
CA GLU A 234 13.98 16.65 1.14
C GLU A 234 14.42 15.33 0.50
N VAL A 235 15.01 15.38 -0.70
CA VAL A 235 15.62 14.20 -1.34
C VAL A 235 16.71 13.59 -0.46
N ARG A 236 17.58 14.42 0.13
CA ARG A 236 18.66 13.96 1.03
C ARG A 236 18.14 13.16 2.22
N VAL A 237 17.01 13.57 2.81
CA VAL A 237 16.38 12.85 3.93
C VAL A 237 15.96 11.44 3.51
N PHE A 238 15.37 11.30 2.31
CA PHE A 238 15.04 9.98 1.79
C PHE A 238 16.28 9.14 1.49
N LEU A 239 17.30 9.71 0.85
CA LEU A 239 18.54 8.98 0.54
C LEU A 239 19.22 8.45 1.80
N ASP A 240 19.34 9.28 2.84
CA ASP A 240 19.89 8.88 4.13
C ASP A 240 19.13 7.68 4.73
N ASN A 241 17.79 7.70 4.67
CA ASN A 241 16.97 6.57 5.09
C ASN A 241 17.20 5.33 4.21
N LEU A 242 17.25 5.48 2.88
CA LEU A 242 17.43 4.38 1.94
C LEU A 242 18.78 3.67 2.11
N PHE A 243 19.86 4.41 2.39
CA PHE A 243 21.16 3.83 2.71
C PHE A 243 21.16 3.15 4.09
N ALA A 244 20.55 3.78 5.10
CA ALA A 244 20.45 3.19 6.43
C ALA A 244 19.65 1.87 6.42
N GLU A 245 18.57 1.81 5.65
CA GLU A 245 17.70 0.65 5.49
C GLU A 245 18.26 -0.39 4.51
N GLY A 246 19.31 -0.06 3.77
CA GLY A 246 20.00 -0.97 2.84
C GLY A 246 19.31 -1.13 1.48
N TYR A 247 18.32 -0.29 1.15
CA TYR A 247 17.73 -0.21 -0.19
C TYR A 247 18.74 0.32 -1.22
N LEU A 248 19.59 1.24 -0.80
CA LEU A 248 20.76 1.69 -1.56
C LEU A 248 22.04 1.17 -0.90
N LYS A 249 23.03 0.85 -1.73
CA LYS A 249 24.33 0.34 -1.30
C LYS A 249 25.35 1.48 -1.32
N PRO A 250 26.04 1.73 -0.19
CA PRO A 250 27.13 2.69 -0.16
C PRO A 250 28.23 2.32 -1.16
N VAL A 251 28.83 3.31 -1.82
CA VAL A 251 29.86 3.13 -2.86
C VAL A 251 31.24 3.43 -2.28
N ARG A 252 32.25 2.61 -2.62
CA ARG A 252 33.65 2.92 -2.26
C ARG A 252 34.11 4.16 -3.01
N PHE A 253 34.57 5.17 -2.28
CA PHE A 253 35.03 6.42 -2.86
C PHE A 253 36.22 6.97 -2.07
N GLU A 254 37.32 7.26 -2.77
CA GLU A 254 38.61 7.62 -2.16
C GLU A 254 38.74 9.13 -1.90
N ALA A 255 38.27 9.98 -2.82
CA ALA A 255 38.39 11.44 -2.71
C ALA A 255 37.30 12.05 -1.81
N ARG A 256 37.35 11.73 -0.51
CA ARG A 256 36.29 12.10 0.46
C ARG A 256 36.32 13.56 0.91
N GLU A 257 37.50 14.17 0.94
CA GLU A 257 37.72 15.51 1.52
C GLU A 257 37.06 16.64 0.72
N SER A 258 36.83 16.43 -0.59
CA SER A 258 36.16 17.39 -1.47
C SER A 258 34.64 17.23 -1.52
N LEU A 259 34.08 16.21 -0.86
CA LEU A 259 32.64 15.92 -0.90
C LEU A 259 31.86 16.67 0.20
N PRO A 260 30.60 17.08 -0.08
CA PRO A 260 29.72 17.62 0.94
C PRO A 260 29.46 16.61 2.08
N GLN A 261 29.39 17.10 3.31
CA GLN A 261 29.27 16.25 4.52
C GLN A 261 28.05 15.32 4.51
N TRP A 262 26.94 15.72 3.88
CA TRP A 262 25.71 14.93 3.87
C TRP A 262 25.85 13.63 3.05
N VAL A 263 26.79 13.58 2.11
CA VAL A 263 27.00 12.46 1.18
C VAL A 263 27.58 11.22 1.87
N VAL A 264 28.09 11.38 3.09
CA VAL A 264 28.74 10.31 3.86
C VAL A 264 27.84 9.10 4.10
N CYS A 265 26.51 9.25 4.13
CA CYS A 265 25.58 8.13 4.24
C CYS A 265 25.67 7.12 3.08
N GLY A 266 26.09 7.58 1.89
CA GLY A 266 26.21 6.77 0.68
C GLY A 266 27.64 6.39 0.30
N ILE A 267 28.61 6.60 1.19
CA ILE A 267 30.02 6.22 0.99
C ILE A 267 30.32 4.99 1.85
N LEU A 268 30.88 3.94 1.24
CA LEU A 268 31.30 2.76 1.98
C LEU A 268 32.54 3.09 2.81
N ASP A 269 32.39 2.97 4.13
CA ASP A 269 33.44 3.19 5.09
C ASP A 269 33.49 2.00 6.06
N ASP A 270 34.64 1.33 6.13
CA ASP A 270 34.85 0.16 6.98
C ASP A 270 35.10 0.51 8.46
N HIS A 271 34.99 1.80 8.79
CA HIS A 271 35.20 2.32 10.14
C HIS A 271 33.99 2.11 11.04
N ASP A 272 34.21 1.70 12.29
CA ASP A 272 33.13 1.44 13.26
C ASP A 272 32.27 2.69 13.53
N ALA A 273 32.85 3.89 13.50
CA ALA A 273 32.09 5.15 13.59
C ALA A 273 31.08 5.36 12.44
N ALA A 274 31.29 4.79 11.24
CA ALA A 274 30.30 4.84 10.16
C ALA A 274 29.14 3.87 10.43
N ARG A 275 29.47 2.67 10.91
CA ARG A 275 28.48 1.66 11.34
C ARG A 275 27.65 2.15 12.54
N GLU A 276 28.29 2.82 13.50
CA GLU A 276 27.64 3.45 14.64
C GLU A 276 26.66 4.54 14.20
N ARG A 277 27.04 5.44 13.29
CA ARG A 277 26.13 6.43 12.70
C ARG A 277 24.93 5.78 12.01
N LYS A 278 25.16 4.69 11.26
CA LYS A 278 24.07 3.91 10.64
C LYS A 278 23.15 3.31 11.71
N LEU A 279 23.71 2.77 12.79
CA LEU A 279 22.94 2.22 13.91
C LEU A 279 22.11 3.32 14.59
N ASP A 280 22.68 4.49 14.86
CA ASP A 280 21.97 5.62 15.46
C ASP A 280 20.81 6.09 14.59
N LYS A 281 21.02 6.14 13.28
CA LYS A 281 19.96 6.47 12.32
C LYS A 281 18.83 5.44 12.38
N LEU A 282 19.15 4.15 12.38
CA LEU A 282 18.15 3.07 12.49
C LEU A 282 17.39 3.13 13.82
N VAL A 283 18.09 3.38 14.94
CA VAL A 283 17.49 3.58 16.26
C VAL A 283 16.53 4.77 16.26
N CYS A 284 16.93 5.89 15.66
CA CYS A 284 16.08 7.08 15.51
C CYS A 284 14.82 6.77 14.67
N LEU A 285 14.98 6.06 13.54
CA LEU A 285 13.85 5.64 12.72
C LEU A 285 12.92 4.67 13.44
N LEU A 286 13.45 3.74 14.22
CA LEU A 286 12.70 2.79 15.03
C LEU A 286 11.99 3.46 16.21
N ARG A 287 12.46 4.60 16.71
CA ARG A 287 11.75 5.38 17.74
C ARG A 287 10.63 6.22 17.14
N ASN A 288 10.91 6.91 16.04
CA ASN A 288 10.01 7.94 15.51
C ASN A 288 8.92 7.39 14.58
N ASN A 289 9.15 6.23 13.96
CA ASN A 289 8.28 5.69 12.92
C ASN A 289 7.73 4.31 13.28
N GLN A 290 7.46 4.05 14.56
CA GLN A 290 6.78 2.81 14.96
C GLN A 290 5.36 2.81 14.43
N PRO A 291 4.91 1.70 13.79
CA PRO A 291 3.50 1.56 13.46
C PRO A 291 2.69 1.57 14.77
N GLY A 292 1.63 2.37 14.82
CA GLY A 292 0.69 2.33 15.95
C GLY A 292 -0.18 1.07 15.92
N GLU A 293 -1.12 0.94 16.86
CA GLU A 293 -2.10 -0.17 16.90
C GLU A 293 -2.92 -0.32 15.61
N LYS A 294 -3.10 0.79 14.89
CA LYS A 294 -3.77 0.85 13.58
C LYS A 294 -2.80 0.81 12.38
N GLY A 295 -1.53 0.52 12.61
CA GLY A 295 -0.51 0.42 11.57
C GLY A 295 -0.88 -0.65 10.54
N ASP A 296 -0.57 -0.37 9.28
CA ASP A 296 -0.73 -1.34 8.19
C ASP A 296 0.39 -2.41 8.21
N TYR A 297 0.19 -3.51 7.49
CA TYR A 297 1.22 -4.57 7.43
C TYR A 297 2.51 -4.10 6.72
N ARG A 298 2.43 -3.13 5.81
CA ARG A 298 3.59 -2.64 5.04
C ARG A 298 4.53 -1.83 5.92
N SER A 299 4.00 -0.99 6.81
CA SER A 299 4.80 -0.28 7.80
C SER A 299 5.50 -1.24 8.77
N TRP A 300 4.86 -2.35 9.13
CA TRP A 300 5.49 -3.43 9.90
C TRP A 300 6.57 -4.17 9.12
N GLN A 301 6.38 -4.47 7.83
CA GLN A 301 7.43 -5.06 6.99
C GLN A 301 8.69 -4.17 6.91
N ARG A 302 8.51 -2.86 6.73
CA ARG A 302 9.62 -1.89 6.76
C ARG A 302 10.29 -1.82 8.13
N THR A 303 9.49 -1.85 9.20
CA THR A 303 10.01 -1.87 10.58
C THR A 303 10.81 -3.15 10.86
N ALA A 304 10.37 -4.30 10.33
CA ALA A 304 11.10 -5.56 10.46
C ALA A 304 12.49 -5.50 9.78
N LEU A 305 12.59 -4.88 8.60
CA LEU A 305 13.87 -4.68 7.92
C LEU A 305 14.82 -3.81 8.76
N ARG A 306 14.33 -2.67 9.29
CA ARG A 306 15.10 -1.78 10.19
C ARG A 306 15.57 -2.51 11.44
N LEU A 307 14.69 -3.30 12.04
CA LEU A 307 14.99 -4.10 13.23
C LEU A 307 16.09 -5.13 12.95
N ALA A 308 16.03 -5.82 11.81
CA ALA A 308 17.03 -6.80 11.40
C ALA A 308 18.41 -6.14 11.15
N GLU A 309 18.45 -5.03 10.41
CA GLU A 309 19.70 -4.29 10.18
C GLU A 309 20.28 -3.71 11.48
N ALA A 310 19.44 -3.19 12.38
CA ALA A 310 19.88 -2.68 13.68
C ALA A 310 20.47 -3.78 14.56
N ARG A 311 19.82 -4.96 14.63
CA ARG A 311 20.34 -6.13 15.35
C ARG A 311 21.69 -6.59 14.80
N LYS A 312 21.81 -6.68 13.48
CA LYS A 312 23.06 -7.05 12.80
C LYS A 312 24.20 -6.09 13.17
N LEU A 313 23.95 -4.78 13.12
CA LEU A 313 24.95 -3.76 13.47
C LEU A 313 25.30 -3.79 14.96
N LEU A 314 24.30 -3.98 15.82
CA LEU A 314 24.51 -4.05 17.27
C LEU A 314 25.47 -5.18 17.65
N VAL A 315 25.30 -6.37 17.06
CA VAL A 315 26.22 -7.50 17.27
C VAL A 315 27.63 -7.16 16.77
N SER A 316 27.75 -6.48 15.63
CA SER A 316 29.07 -6.10 15.10
C SER A 316 29.79 -5.02 15.93
N LEU A 317 29.04 -4.21 16.69
CA LEU A 317 29.54 -3.06 17.45
C LEU A 317 29.57 -3.31 18.97
N GLU A 318 29.29 -4.53 19.42
CA GLU A 318 29.17 -4.88 20.84
C GLU A 318 30.43 -4.50 21.66
N HIS A 319 31.61 -4.65 21.08
CA HIS A 319 32.89 -4.34 21.72
C HIS A 319 33.28 -2.86 21.64
N PHE A 320 32.61 -2.09 20.78
CA PHE A 320 32.90 -0.68 20.52
C PHE A 320 32.01 0.26 21.32
N LEU A 321 30.77 -0.16 21.61
CA LEU A 321 29.77 0.65 22.33
C LEU A 321 29.87 0.49 23.84
N ALA A 322 29.51 1.55 24.58
CA ALA A 322 29.40 1.50 26.03
C ALA A 322 28.30 0.52 26.47
N PRO A 323 28.49 -0.26 27.56
CA PRO A 323 27.52 -1.24 28.04
C PRO A 323 26.11 -0.68 28.27
N GLU A 324 26.02 0.54 28.81
CA GLU A 324 24.74 1.21 29.09
C GLU A 324 23.97 1.49 27.80
N ARG A 325 24.69 1.88 26.74
CA ARG A 325 24.10 2.15 25.43
C ARG A 325 23.65 0.87 24.74
N LEU A 326 24.40 -0.22 24.90
CA LEU A 326 23.99 -1.53 24.38
C LEU A 326 22.65 -1.95 24.98
N VAL A 327 22.51 -1.85 26.31
CA VAL A 327 21.25 -2.18 27.01
C VAL A 327 20.10 -1.30 26.52
N GLN A 328 20.30 0.03 26.43
CA GLN A 328 19.26 0.94 25.93
C GLN A 328 18.78 0.61 24.51
N ILE A 329 19.69 0.19 23.63
CA ILE A 329 19.33 -0.20 22.26
C ILE A 329 18.62 -1.56 22.28
N GLN A 330 19.10 -2.54 23.06
CA GLN A 330 18.44 -3.84 23.20
C GLN A 330 17.01 -3.72 23.72
N ASP A 331 16.79 -2.88 24.74
CA ASP A 331 15.46 -2.62 25.31
C ASP A 331 14.52 -2.03 24.25
N LEU A 332 14.99 -1.08 23.43
CA LEU A 332 14.21 -0.53 22.33
C LEU A 332 13.85 -1.61 21.30
N LEU A 333 14.82 -2.42 20.88
CA LEU A 333 14.61 -3.47 19.89
C LEU A 333 13.61 -4.53 20.40
N GLN A 334 13.64 -4.81 21.70
CA GLN A 334 12.70 -5.69 22.36
C GLN A 334 11.30 -5.06 22.41
N ALA A 335 11.18 -3.80 22.84
CA ALA A 335 9.91 -3.09 22.88
C ALA A 335 9.22 -3.01 21.49
N VAL A 336 9.99 -2.77 20.42
CA VAL A 336 9.46 -2.81 19.05
C VAL A 336 8.96 -4.21 18.67
N SER A 337 9.68 -5.25 19.08
CA SER A 337 9.29 -6.64 18.82
C SER A 337 7.99 -7.02 19.56
N ASP A 338 7.85 -6.57 20.80
CA ASP A 338 6.65 -6.80 21.61
C ASP A 338 5.44 -6.05 21.06
N SER A 339 5.63 -4.79 20.62
CA SER A 339 4.59 -4.03 19.92
C SER A 339 4.12 -4.73 18.65
N PHE A 340 5.05 -5.29 17.86
CA PHE A 340 4.68 -6.10 16.68
C PHE A 340 3.88 -7.33 17.09
N HIS A 341 4.30 -8.04 18.14
CA HIS A 341 3.60 -9.23 18.62
C HIS A 341 2.15 -8.90 19.02
N ASN A 342 1.95 -7.84 19.79
CA ASN A 342 0.63 -7.38 20.21
C ASN A 342 -0.25 -7.00 19.02
N TRP A 343 0.30 -6.24 18.05
CA TRP A 343 -0.41 -5.90 16.82
C TRP A 343 -0.78 -7.16 16.02
N TYR A 344 0.15 -8.11 15.87
CA TYR A 344 -0.07 -9.33 15.10
C TYR A 344 -1.17 -10.21 15.72
N GLN A 345 -1.18 -10.37 17.04
CA GLN A 345 -2.22 -11.12 17.76
C GLN A 345 -3.62 -10.52 17.52
N GLY A 346 -3.74 -9.19 17.51
CA GLY A 346 -5.00 -8.50 17.25
C GLY A 346 -5.44 -8.48 15.78
N LYS A 347 -4.52 -8.73 14.83
CA LYS A 347 -4.76 -8.62 13.39
C LYS A 347 -4.68 -9.95 12.62
N GLN A 348 -4.41 -11.06 13.30
CA GLN A 348 -4.20 -12.35 12.65
C GLN A 348 -5.42 -12.80 11.81
N GLY A 349 -6.63 -12.47 12.27
CA GLY A 349 -7.89 -12.64 11.53
C GLY A 349 -7.98 -11.76 10.29
N THR A 350 -7.80 -10.44 10.45
CA THR A 350 -7.80 -9.46 9.35
C THR A 350 -6.80 -9.80 8.24
N LEU A 351 -5.56 -10.15 8.60
CA LEU A 351 -4.51 -10.38 7.59
C LEU A 351 -4.81 -11.60 6.71
N ALA A 352 -5.51 -12.61 7.27
CA ALA A 352 -5.95 -13.76 6.51
C ALA A 352 -7.10 -13.44 5.53
N SER A 353 -7.92 -12.44 5.85
CA SER A 353 -9.05 -11.97 5.04
C SER A 353 -8.70 -10.86 4.04
N LEU A 354 -7.55 -10.19 4.19
CA LEU A 354 -7.08 -9.15 3.24
C LEU A 354 -7.10 -9.67 1.81
N PHE A 355 -7.91 -9.04 0.96
CA PHE A 355 -8.10 -9.47 -0.42
C PHE A 355 -6.92 -9.09 -1.33
N LEU A 356 -6.69 -9.96 -2.32
CA LEU A 356 -5.67 -9.87 -3.35
C LEU A 356 -5.95 -8.72 -4.33
N VAL A 357 -5.42 -7.53 -4.06
CA VAL A 357 -5.41 -6.47 -5.08
C VAL A 357 -4.15 -6.55 -5.94
N SER A 358 -2.99 -6.84 -5.34
CA SER A 358 -1.70 -6.75 -6.06
C SER A 358 -0.77 -7.93 -5.90
N HIS A 359 -0.69 -8.56 -4.71
CA HIS A 359 0.22 -9.69 -4.39
C HIS A 359 -0.35 -10.51 -3.21
N PRO A 360 -0.06 -11.81 -3.11
CA PRO A 360 -0.50 -12.65 -1.99
C PRO A 360 0.28 -12.27 -0.72
N LEU A 361 -0.46 -11.99 0.36
CA LEU A 361 0.08 -11.70 1.69
C LEU A 361 0.27 -12.98 2.52
N MET A 362 -0.59 -13.97 2.28
CA MET A 362 -0.59 -15.26 2.96
C MET A 362 -0.50 -16.39 1.93
N VAL A 363 0.09 -17.52 2.33
CA VAL A 363 0.36 -18.65 1.43
C VAL A 363 -0.92 -19.18 0.76
N HIS A 364 -2.05 -19.21 1.48
CA HIS A 364 -3.33 -19.67 0.92
C HIS A 364 -3.89 -18.75 -0.19
N GLN A 365 -3.38 -17.54 -0.31
CA GLN A 365 -3.79 -16.56 -1.32
C GLN A 365 -3.06 -16.75 -2.65
N ILE A 366 -1.92 -17.45 -2.67
CA ILE A 366 -1.08 -17.64 -3.87
C ILE A 366 -1.87 -18.30 -5.03
N PRO A 367 -2.66 -19.38 -4.83
CA PRO A 367 -3.42 -19.99 -5.92
C PRO A 367 -4.45 -19.05 -6.54
N HIS A 368 -5.16 -18.27 -5.70
CA HIS A 368 -6.15 -17.30 -6.15
C HIS A 368 -5.51 -16.14 -6.91
N TYR A 369 -4.35 -15.67 -6.45
CA TYR A 369 -3.57 -14.64 -7.15
C TYR A 369 -3.15 -15.08 -8.55
N LEU A 370 -2.61 -16.29 -8.67
CA LEU A 370 -2.19 -16.84 -9.96
C LEU A 370 -3.38 -17.03 -10.91
N ALA A 371 -4.57 -17.36 -10.39
CA ALA A 371 -5.78 -17.42 -11.19
C ALA A 371 -6.23 -16.03 -11.70
N LEU A 372 -6.11 -14.99 -10.86
CA LEU A 372 -6.42 -13.60 -11.26
C LEU A 372 -5.42 -13.04 -12.30
N GLN A 373 -4.14 -13.42 -12.22
CA GLN A 373 -3.15 -13.05 -13.23
C GLN A 373 -3.38 -13.76 -14.58
N LYS A 374 -4.07 -14.91 -14.60
CA LYS A 374 -4.47 -15.62 -15.81
C LYS A 374 -5.74 -14.99 -16.41
N THR A 375 -5.67 -13.75 -16.84
CA THR A 375 -6.69 -13.22 -17.78
C THR A 375 -6.48 -13.90 -19.14
N PRO A 376 -7.55 -14.39 -19.82
CA PRO A 376 -7.41 -15.09 -21.10
C PRO A 376 -6.93 -14.11 -22.18
N GLY A 377 -5.63 -14.12 -22.47
CA GLY A 377 -5.03 -13.25 -23.48
C GLY A 377 -3.52 -13.04 -23.39
N LYS A 378 -2.89 -13.27 -22.23
CA LYS A 378 -1.41 -13.23 -22.12
C LYS A 378 -0.85 -14.63 -21.92
N LYS A 379 -0.29 -15.20 -22.98
CA LYS A 379 0.61 -16.36 -22.89
C LYS A 379 1.89 -15.92 -22.18
N ASN A 380 1.96 -16.11 -20.87
CA ASN A 380 3.24 -16.08 -20.17
C ASN A 380 3.87 -17.46 -20.30
N CYS A 381 4.91 -17.56 -21.12
CA CYS A 381 5.81 -18.71 -21.19
C CYS A 381 6.46 -18.89 -19.81
N PHE A 382 6.08 -19.93 -19.09
CA PHE A 382 6.90 -20.46 -18.01
C PHE A 382 7.99 -21.30 -18.65
N GLY A 383 9.17 -20.70 -18.84
CA GLY A 383 10.42 -21.42 -19.06
C GLY A 383 10.81 -22.12 -17.77
N CYS A 384 11.24 -23.37 -17.91
CA CYS A 384 11.55 -24.34 -16.87
C CYS A 384 12.52 -23.83 -15.79
N LEU A 385 12.33 -24.40 -14.59
CA LEU A 385 13.31 -24.51 -13.51
C LEU A 385 14.64 -25.08 -13.99
#